data_AF-A0A416FEK5-F1
#
_entry.id   AF-A0A416FEK5-F1
#
_cell.length_a   1.000
_cell.length_b   1.000
_cell.length_c   1.000
_cell.angle_alpha   90.00
_cell.angle_beta   90.00
_cell.angle_gamma   90.00
#
_symmetry.space_group_name_H-M   'P 1'
#
loop_
_entity.id
_entity.type
_entity.pdbx_description
1 polymer ?
#
loop_
_entity_poly.entity_id
_entity_poly.type
_entity_poly.pdbx_seq_one_letter_code
_entity_poly.pdbx_strand_id
1 'polypeptide(L)'
;MKVETWCSQHAITKANYYYRLKRVCKACLVVCDPEPSFVELPQPAETKTPTETGNFKPAVTLRSFNGIKVEIYNYASAEIIRIIMGELNHVV
;
A
#
# COMPACT_ATOMS: atom_id res chain seq x y z
N MET A 1 8.03 -23.10 -15.85
CA MET A 1 8.34 -23.44 -17.25
C MET A 1 9.87 -23.40 -17.42
N LYS A 2 10.50 -24.42 -18.01
CA LYS A 2 11.96 -24.42 -18.25
C LYS A 2 12.28 -23.68 -19.55
N VAL A 3 13.43 -23.01 -19.63
CA VAL A 3 13.85 -22.24 -20.82
C VAL A 3 13.98 -23.17 -22.02
N GLU A 4 14.43 -24.41 -21.81
CA GLU A 4 14.56 -25.41 -22.86
C GLU A 4 13.20 -25.74 -23.50
N THR A 5 12.16 -25.91 -22.67
CA THR A 5 10.80 -26.19 -23.16
C THR A 5 10.23 -25.05 -23.99
N TRP A 6 10.44 -23.80 -23.55
CA TRP A 6 9.99 -22.62 -24.27
C TRP A 6 10.76 -22.45 -25.59
N CYS A 7 12.08 -22.66 -25.57
CA CYS A 7 12.91 -22.62 -26.78
C CYS A 7 12.43 -23.63 -27.84
N SER A 8 12.12 -24.86 -27.42
CA SER A 8 11.59 -25.91 -28.31
C SER A 8 10.21 -25.55 -28.88
N GLN A 9 9.30 -25.00 -28.07
CA GLN A 9 7.96 -24.58 -28.51
C GLN A 9 8.01 -23.43 -29.53
N HIS A 10 8.95 -22.51 -29.36
CA HIS A 10 9.10 -21.33 -30.20
C HIS A 10 10.16 -21.49 -31.30
N ALA A 11 10.73 -22.69 -31.47
CA ALA A 11 11.78 -23.00 -32.44
C ALA A 11 12.94 -21.99 -32.42
N ILE A 12 13.38 -21.55 -31.24
CA ILE A 12 14.53 -20.66 -31.09
C ILE A 12 15.60 -21.25 -30.20
N THR A 13 16.83 -20.76 -30.37
CA THR A 13 17.95 -21.16 -29.53
C THR A 13 17.92 -20.45 -28.17
N LYS A 14 18.55 -21.07 -27.17
CA LYS A 14 18.72 -20.48 -25.84
C LYS A 14 19.43 -19.12 -25.89
N ALA A 15 20.39 -18.96 -26.80
CA ALA A 15 21.07 -17.68 -27.04
C ALA A 15 20.09 -16.59 -27.53
N ASN A 16 19.20 -16.92 -28.47
CA ASN A 16 18.20 -15.98 -28.97
C ASN A 16 17.18 -15.60 -27.88
N TYR A 17 16.77 -16.56 -27.04
CA TYR A 17 15.91 -16.29 -25.88
C TYR A 17 16.52 -15.22 -24.96
N TYR A 18 17.76 -15.42 -24.51
CA TYR A 18 18.42 -14.49 -23.60
C TYR A 18 18.73 -13.14 -24.27
N TYR A 19 19.05 -13.13 -25.56
CA TYR A 19 19.22 -11.90 -26.31
C TYR A 19 17.93 -11.06 -26.31
N ARG A 20 16.78 -11.68 -26.61
CA ARG A 20 15.46 -11.02 -26.60
C ARG A 20 15.08 -10.55 -25.20
N LEU A 21 15.26 -11.40 -24.19
CA LEU A 21 15.00 -11.05 -22.79
C LEU A 21 15.83 -9.83 -22.36
N LYS A 22 17.13 -9.82 -22.67
CA LYS A 22 18.01 -8.69 -22.37
C LYS A 22 17.53 -7.38 -23.02
N ARG A 23 17.01 -7.45 -24.24
CA ARG A 23 16.43 -6.27 -24.92
C ARG A 23 15.13 -5.80 -24.28
N VAL A 24 14.25 -6.73 -23.88
CA VAL A 24 13.03 -6.41 -23.15
C VAL A 24 13.38 -5.76 -21.81
N CYS A 25 14.29 -6.35 -21.02
CA CYS A 25 14.75 -5.74 -19.76
C CYS A 25 15.30 -4.34 -19.96
N LYS A 26 16.13 -4.12 -21.00
CA LYS A 26 16.64 -2.77 -21.33
C LYS A 26 15.52 -1.80 -21.68
N ALA A 27 14.55 -2.20 -22.51
CA ALA A 27 13.42 -1.36 -22.86
C ALA A 27 12.53 -1.05 -21.64
N CYS A 28 12.26 -2.04 -20.79
CA CYS A 28 11.51 -1.85 -19.55
C CYS A 28 12.25 -0.95 -18.56
N LEU A 29 13.58 -1.01 -18.46
CA LEU A 29 14.39 -0.11 -17.63
C LEU A 29 14.45 1.33 -18.18
N VAL A 30 14.29 1.53 -19.49
CA VAL A 30 14.22 2.87 -20.09
C VAL A 30 12.81 3.46 -19.94
N VAL A 31 11.77 2.64 -19.98
CA VAL A 31 10.38 3.07 -19.76
C VAL A 31 10.09 3.27 -18.27
N CYS A 32 10.67 2.42 -17.43
CA CYS A 32 10.76 2.60 -16.00
C CYS A 32 12.04 3.39 -15.72
N ASP A 33 12.16 4.59 -16.27
CA ASP A 33 12.98 5.62 -15.64
C ASP A 33 12.23 5.92 -14.33
N PRO A 34 12.65 5.34 -13.19
CA PRO A 34 12.13 5.86 -11.95
C PRO A 34 12.87 7.19 -11.85
N GLU A 35 12.20 8.29 -12.21
CA GLU A 35 12.59 9.58 -11.64
C GLU A 35 12.97 9.27 -10.19
N PRO A 36 14.23 9.52 -9.75
CA PRO A 36 14.74 8.95 -8.53
C PRO A 36 13.76 9.31 -7.42
N SER A 37 12.91 8.35 -7.03
CA SER A 37 11.80 8.63 -6.11
C SER A 37 12.32 8.84 -4.69
N PHE A 38 13.65 8.81 -4.54
CA PHE A 38 14.35 9.32 -3.40
C PHE A 38 14.53 10.84 -3.54
N VAL A 39 13.43 11.55 -3.27
CA VAL A 39 13.53 12.91 -2.78
C VAL A 39 14.03 12.79 -1.35
N GLU A 40 15.28 13.21 -1.07
CA GLU A 40 15.68 13.50 0.30
C GLU A 40 14.78 14.63 0.81
N LEU A 41 13.72 14.25 1.52
CA LEU A 41 12.97 15.20 2.33
C LEU A 41 13.99 15.80 3.31
N PRO A 42 14.09 17.14 3.41
CA PRO A 42 14.94 17.74 4.42
C PRO A 42 14.59 17.10 5.76
N GLN A 43 15.61 16.62 6.47
CA GLN A 43 15.43 16.00 7.79
C GLN A 43 14.48 16.91 8.56
N PRO A 44 13.31 16.40 9.02
CA PRO A 44 12.39 17.22 9.79
C PRO A 44 13.24 17.86 10.88
N ALA A 45 13.38 19.18 10.84
CA ALA A 45 13.97 19.91 11.95
C ALA A 45 13.32 19.32 13.18
N GLU A 46 14.11 18.80 14.12
CA GLU A 46 13.66 18.12 15.32
C GLU A 46 12.66 19.01 16.05
N THR A 47 11.43 18.96 15.58
CA THR A 47 10.31 19.68 16.12
C THR A 47 9.86 18.71 17.17
N LYS A 48 10.58 18.77 18.30
CA LYS A 48 10.31 18.11 19.57
C LYS A 48 8.94 17.46 19.51
N THR A 49 8.86 16.23 19.02
CA THR A 49 7.65 15.46 19.20
C THR A 49 7.62 15.27 20.70
N PRO A 50 6.64 15.83 21.42
CA PRO A 50 6.42 15.29 22.74
C PRO A 50 6.13 13.81 22.49
N THR A 51 6.98 12.96 23.06
CA THR A 51 6.67 11.56 23.33
C THR A 51 5.48 11.54 24.28
N GLU A 52 4.32 12.00 23.80
CA GLU A 52 3.07 11.70 24.42
C GLU A 52 2.73 10.30 23.95
N THR A 53 3.20 9.34 24.74
CA THR A 53 2.37 8.22 25.19
C THR A 53 1.10 8.83 25.81
N GLY A 54 0.31 9.50 24.99
CA GLY A 54 -0.85 10.26 25.37
C GLY A 54 -1.93 9.24 25.63
N ASN A 55 -2.51 9.31 26.83
CA ASN A 55 -3.81 8.72 27.09
C ASN A 55 -4.83 9.39 26.15
N PHE A 56 -4.86 8.99 24.88
CA PHE A 56 -5.81 9.51 23.90
C PHE A 56 -7.17 8.98 24.33
N LYS A 57 -7.94 9.83 25.01
CA LYS A 57 -9.34 9.56 25.32
C LYS A 57 -10.13 9.66 24.01
N PRO A 58 -11.02 8.70 23.72
CA PRO A 58 -11.87 8.80 22.54
C PRO A 58 -12.72 10.08 22.65
N ALA A 59 -12.86 10.79 21.54
CA ALA A 59 -13.72 11.96 21.46
C ALA A 59 -15.20 11.56 21.63
N VAL A 60 -15.56 10.39 21.11
CA VAL A 60 -16.89 9.80 21.24
C VAL A 60 -16.78 8.29 21.45
N THR A 61 -17.58 7.74 22.36
CA THR A 61 -17.74 6.29 22.53
C THR A 61 -19.20 5.93 22.28
N LEU A 62 -19.45 5.10 21.27
CA LEU A 62 -20.78 4.57 20.95
C LEU A 62 -20.89 3.14 21.50
N ARG A 63 -22.05 2.81 22.07
CA ARG A 63 -22.37 1.46 22.52
C ARG A 63 -23.65 1.02 21.84
N SER A 64 -23.57 -0.03 21.05
CA SER A 64 -24.73 -0.65 20.41
C SER A 64 -25.42 -1.63 21.36
N PHE A 65 -26.70 -1.90 21.11
CA PHE A 65 -27.52 -2.83 21.90
C PHE A 65 -27.01 -4.27 21.85
N ASN A 66 -26.28 -4.63 20.79
CA ASN A 66 -25.64 -5.92 20.60
C ASN A 66 -24.29 -6.07 21.34
N GLY A 67 -23.92 -5.10 22.18
CA GLY A 67 -22.69 -5.14 22.96
C GLY A 67 -21.44 -4.65 22.20
N ILE A 68 -21.58 -4.19 20.95
CA ILE A 68 -20.46 -3.60 20.21
C ILE A 68 -20.15 -2.21 20.76
N LYS A 69 -18.87 -1.97 21.08
CA LYS A 69 -18.34 -0.67 21.51
C LYS A 69 -17.49 -0.08 20.38
N VAL A 70 -17.80 1.13 19.94
CA VAL A 70 -17.06 1.87 18.91
C VAL A 70 -16.47 3.13 19.52
N GLU A 71 -15.16 3.29 19.42
CA GLU A 71 -14.42 4.45 19.93
C GLU A 71 -13.93 5.30 18.76
N ILE A 72 -14.37 6.56 18.71
CA ILE A 72 -14.02 7.52 17.67
C ILE A 72 -13.05 8.54 18.24
N TYR A 73 -11.88 8.66 17.60
CA TYR A 73 -10.84 9.61 17.95
C TYR A 73 -10.89 10.85 17.06
N ASN A 74 -10.26 11.94 17.50
CA ASN A 74 -10.28 13.23 16.79
C ASN A 74 -9.69 13.13 15.36
N TYR A 75 -8.78 12.20 15.12
CA TYR A 75 -8.17 11.96 13.80
C TYR A 75 -9.03 11.07 12.87
N ALA A 76 -10.23 10.64 13.28
CA ALA A 76 -11.09 9.82 12.45
C ALA A 76 -11.71 10.66 11.30
N SER A 77 -11.59 10.17 10.07
CA SER A 77 -12.23 10.81 8.91
C SER A 77 -13.75 10.62 8.95
N ALA A 78 -14.48 11.66 8.56
CA ALA A 78 -15.94 11.62 8.43
C ALA A 78 -16.43 10.48 7.53
N GLU A 79 -15.66 10.13 6.49
CA GLU A 79 -16.04 9.06 5.57
C GLU A 79 -16.01 7.68 6.24
N ILE A 80 -14.98 7.42 7.05
CA ILE A 80 -14.83 6.18 7.81
C ILE A 80 -15.96 6.04 8.83
N ILE A 81 -16.31 7.14 9.51
CA ILE A 81 -17.42 7.16 10.47
C ILE A 81 -18.75 6.83 9.76
N ARG A 82 -19.00 7.40 8.58
CA ARG A 82 -20.22 7.13 7.80
C ARG A 82 -20.32 5.67 7.36
N ILE A 83 -19.22 5.08 6.89
CA ILE A 83 -19.18 3.66 6.49
C ILE A 83 -19.52 2.78 7.69
N ILE A 84 -18.85 2.98 8.83
CA ILE A 84 -19.07 2.17 10.03
C ILE A 84 -20.53 2.31 10.53
N MET A 85 -21.11 3.51 10.46
CA MET A 85 -22.53 3.73 10.81
C MET A 85 -23.52 3.15 9.82
N GLY A 86 -23.19 3.12 8.53
CA GLY A 86 -23.98 2.41 7.52
C GLY A 86 -24.03 0.91 7.79
N GLU A 87 -22.87 0.29 8.02
CA GLU A 87 -22.76 -1.13 8.32
C GLU A 87 -23.45 -1.51 9.63
N LEU A 88 -23.33 -0.69 10.68
CA LEU A 88 -23.97 -0.98 11.97
C LEU A 88 -25.50 -0.99 11.87
N ASN A 89 -26.09 -0.18 10.98
CA ASN A 89 -27.53 -0.18 10.72
C ASN A 89 -28.00 -1.41 9.94
N HIS A 90 -27.14 -2.05 9.16
CA HIS A 90 -27.49 -3.25 8.38
C HIS A 90 -27.45 -4.54 9.21
N VAL A 91 -26.92 -4.49 10.44
CA VAL A 91 -26.84 -5.63 11.37
C VAL A 91 -28.05 -5.69 12.32
N VAL A 92 -29.04 -4.79 12.17
CA VAL A 92 -30.31 -4.78 12.93
C VAL A 92 -31.40 -5.52 12.17
#